data_AF-A0A962N1L2-F1
#
_entry.id   AF-A0A962N1L2-F1
#
_cell.length_a   1.000
_cell.length_b   1.000
_cell.length_c   1.000
_cell.angle_alpha   90.00
_cell.angle_beta   90.00
_cell.angle_gamma   90.00
#
_symmetry.space_group_name_H-M   'P 1'
#
loop_
_entity.id
_entity.type
_entity.pdbx_description
1 polymer ?
#
loop_
_entity_poly.entity_id
_entity_poly.type
_entity_poly.pdbx_seq_one_letter_code
_entity_poly.pdbx_strand_id
1 'polypeptide(L)' 'MKPIETLRGNFTEAQALQIRQEEHARGNYVNIRRLHSRLLEIEVIHGPRLQVLDVTPQRRLVRESVPACRTPVSGSA' A
#
# COMPACT_ATOMS: atom_id res chain seq x y z
N MET A 1 14.09 -5.93 17.72
CA MET A 1 13.00 -4.94 17.79
C MET A 1 11.99 -5.29 16.71
N LYS A 2 10.71 -5.49 17.04
CA LYS A 2 9.69 -5.68 16.00
C LYS A 2 9.40 -4.29 15.41
N PRO A 3 9.62 -4.07 14.10
CA PRO A 3 9.43 -2.76 13.47
C PRO A 3 7.94 -2.39 13.28
N ILE A 4 7.04 -3.31 13.61
CA ILE A 4 5.60 -3.19 13.36
C ILE A 4 4.85 -3.58 14.63
N GLU A 5 4.00 -2.66 15.09
CA GLU A 5 3.06 -2.88 16.18
C GLU A 5 1.63 -2.92 15.63
N THR A 6 0.81 -3.85 16.11
CA THR A 6 -0.58 -4.01 15.64
C THR A 6 -1.53 -3.88 16.83
N LEU A 7 -2.40 -2.88 16.77
CA LEU A 7 -3.45 -2.61 17.74
C LEU A 7 -4.79 -3.03 17.14
N ARG A 8 -5.53 -3.91 17.82
CA ARG A 8 -6.87 -4.35 17.39
C ARG A 8 -7.87 -3.99 18.46
N GLY A 9 -8.91 -3.27 18.07
CA GLY A 9 -9.88 -2.77 19.04
C GLY A 9 -11.10 -2.13 18.42
N ASN A 10 -12.09 -1.88 19.28
CA ASN A 10 -13.28 -1.14 18.89
C ASN A 10 -12.97 0.36 18.93
N PHE A 11 -12.40 0.86 17.84
CA PHE A 11 -12.05 2.27 17.70
C PHE A 11 -13.15 2.99 16.91
N THR A 12 -13.47 4.21 17.34
CA THR A 12 -14.27 5.11 16.50
C THR A 12 -13.39 5.70 15.39
N GLU A 13 -14.01 6.18 14.31
CA GLU A 13 -13.27 6.82 13.20
C GLU A 13 -12.45 8.02 13.69
N ALA A 14 -12.99 8.80 14.63
CA ALA A 14 -12.29 9.92 15.25
C ALA A 14 -11.04 9.47 16.02
N GLN A 15 -11.12 8.39 16.80
CA GLN A 15 -9.97 7.84 17.54
C GLN A 15 -8.89 7.31 16.58
N ALA A 16 -9.29 6.59 15.54
CA ALA A 16 -8.36 6.06 14.54
C ALA A 16 -7.63 7.19 13.79
N LEU A 17 -8.33 8.29 13.47
CA LEU A 17 -7.73 9.49 12.89
C LEU A 17 -6.75 10.19 13.84
N GLN A 18 -7.09 10.29 15.12
CA GLN A 18 -6.21 10.89 16.12
C GLN A 18 -4.90 10.09 16.25
N ILE A 19 -4.99 8.76 16.36
CA ILE A 19 -3.81 7.88 16.43
C ILE A 19 -2.93 8.06 15.18
N ARG A 20 -3.54 8.16 14.00
CA ARG A 20 -2.81 8.43 12.76
C ARG A 20 -2.06 9.75 12.80
N GLN A 21 -2.68 10.81 13.31
CA GLN A 21 -2.06 12.14 13.39
C GLN A 21 -0.89 12.15 14.38
N GLU A 22 -1.07 11.55 15.56
CA GLU A 22 -0.04 11.47 16.60
C GLU A 22 1.19 10.69 16.12
N GLU A 23 0.98 9.52 15.52
CA GLU A 23 2.08 8.69 15.02
C GLU A 23 2.74 9.29 13.77
N HIS A 24 1.96 9.95 12.90
CA HIS A 24 2.52 10.71 11.78
C HIS A 24 3.39 11.88 12.26
N ALA A 25 2.97 12.59 13.33
CA ALA A 25 3.77 13.65 13.94
C ALA A 25 5.09 13.12 14.55
N ARG A 26 5.10 11.87 15.01
CA ARG A 26 6.29 11.14 15.46
C ARG A 26 7.16 10.62 14.31
N GLY A 27 6.71 10.75 13.07
CA GLY A 27 7.41 10.27 11.88
C GLY A 27 7.19 8.78 11.59
N ASN A 28 6.21 8.15 12.25
CA ASN A 28 5.80 6.77 12.02
C ASN A 28 4.68 6.70 10.97
N TYR A 29 4.58 5.57 10.27
CA TYR A 29 3.48 5.33 9.34
C TYR A 29 2.40 4.48 10.00
N VAL A 30 1.14 4.81 9.75
CA VAL A 30 0.00 4.08 10.31
C VAL A 30 -0.89 3.59 9.19
N ASN A 31 -1.17 2.30 9.19
CA ASN A 31 -2.16 1.66 8.32
C ASN A 31 -3.41 1.33 9.16
N ILE A 32 -4.59 1.67 8.66
CA ILE A 32 -5.86 1.45 9.36
C ILE A 32 -6.73 0.57 8.48
N ARG A 33 -7.10 -0.59 9.01
CA ARG A 33 -7.96 -1.57 8.35
C ARG A 33 -9.23 -1.78 9.16
N ARG A 34 -10.37 -1.73 8.48
CA ARG A 34 -11.66 -2.09 9.07
C ARG A 34 -11.89 -3.58 8.91
N LEU A 35 -11.84 -4.32 10.02
CA LEU A 35 -12.09 -5.76 10.04
C LEU A 35 -13.59 -6.04 10.07
N HIS A 36 -14.33 -5.29 10.89
CA HIS A 36 -15.79 -5.41 11.01
C HIS A 36 -16.44 -4.07 11.38
N SER A 37 -17.76 -4.03 11.52
CA SER A 37 -18.57 -2.81 11.69
C SER A 37 -18.01 -1.83 12.71
N ARG A 38 -17.45 -2.31 13.84
CA ARG A 38 -16.81 -1.47 14.87
C ARG A 38 -15.36 -1.85 15.18
N LEU A 39 -14.86 -2.92 14.56
CA LEU A 39 -13.53 -3.45 14.87
C LEU A 39 -12.52 -2.93 13.83
N LEU A 40 -11.56 -2.14 14.31
CA LEU A 40 -10.45 -1.64 13.50
C LEU A 40 -9.14 -2.30 13.94
N GLU A 41 -8.29 -2.52 12.95
CA GLU A 41 -6.90 -2.91 13.10
C GLU A 41 -6.03 -1.73 12.68
N ILE A 42 -5.14 -1.31 13.56
CA ILE A 42 -4.22 -0.21 13.36
C ILE A 42 -2.81 -0.80 13.41
N GLU A 43 -2.09 -0.69 12.32
CA GLU A 43 -0.72 -1.17 12.19
C GLU A 43 0.22 0.03 12.16
N VAL A 44 1.05 0.16 13.19
CA VAL A 44 2.04 1.23 13.32
C VAL A 44 3.39 0.68 12.89
N ILE A 45 3.94 1.26 11.83
CA ILE A 45 5.23 0.91 11.25
C ILE A 45 6.24 1.92 11.77
N HIS A 46 7.05 1.48 12.73
CA HIS A 46 8.13 2.25 13.33
C HIS A 46 9.39 2.10 12.47
N GLY A 47 9.64 3.10 11.62
CA GLY A 47 10.79 3.13 10.72
C GLY A 47 11.54 4.46 10.81
N PRO A 48 12.87 4.47 10.59
CA PRO A 48 13.62 5.72 10.50
C PRO A 48 13.22 6.44 9.22
N ARG A 49 12.34 7.44 9.35
CA ARG A 49 11.97 8.46 8.35
C ARG A 49 11.71 7.94 6.91
N LEU A 50 10.43 7.96 6.54
CA LEU A 50 9.91 8.01 5.17
C LEU A 50 10.40 6.89 4.22
N GLN A 51 9.57 5.87 4.06
CA GLN A 51 9.22 5.47 2.70
C GLN A 51 7.78 5.90 2.48
N VAL A 52 7.63 7.01 1.77
CA VAL A 52 6.36 7.46 1.21
C VAL A 52 5.81 6.30 0.39
N LEU A 53 4.82 5.59 0.92
CA LEU A 53 4.06 4.64 0.13
C LEU A 53 3.11 5.46 -0.74
N ASP A 54 3.63 5.92 -1.87
CA ASP A 54 2.84 6.53 -2.94
C ASP A 54 1.90 5.44 -3.46
N VAL A 55 0.62 5.52 -3.10
CA VAL A 55 -0.43 4.61 -3.55
C VAL A 55 -0.80 4.98 -4.99
N THR A 56 0.17 4.96 -5.89
CA THR A 56 -0.11 4.97 -7.32
C THR A 56 -0.72 3.60 -7.64
N PRO A 57 -1.96 3.52 -8.18
CA PRO A 57 -2.51 2.24 -8.59
C PRO A 57 -1.59 1.64 -9.64
N GLN A 58 -0.88 0.56 -9.29
CA GLN A 58 -0.14 -0.23 -10.26
C GLN A 58 -1.14 -0.77 -11.27
N ARG A 59 -1.27 -0.07 -12.41
CA ARG A 59 -1.81 -0.68 -13.62
C ARG A 59 -0.94 -1.91 -13.87
N ARG A 60 -1.47 -3.09 -13.57
CA ARG A 60 -0.92 -4.35 -14.08
C ARG A 60 -0.82 -4.16 -15.59
N LEU A 61 0.38 -3.94 -16.08
CA LEU A 61 0.67 -4.19 -17.48
C LEU A 61 0.57 -5.70 -17.62
N VAL A 62 -0.62 -6.17 -18.01
CA VAL A 62 -0.78 -7.53 -18.52
C VAL A 62 0.14 -7.54 -19.74
N ARG A 63 1.32 -8.15 -19.61
CA ARG A 63 2.15 -8.50 -20.76
C ARG A 63 1.36 -9.53 -21.53
N GLU A 64 0.47 -9.04 -22.39
CA GLU A 64 -0.11 -9.84 -23.45
C GLU A 64 1.08 -10.26 -24.31
N SER A 65 1.47 -11.52 -24.10
CA SER A 65 2.47 -12.19 -24.91
C SER A 65 1.76 -12.50 -26.23
N VAL A 66 1.70 -11.50 -27.12
CA VAL A 66 1.23 -11.75 -28.48
C VAL A 66 2.32 -12.59 -29.15
N PRO A 67 2.02 -13.81 -29.62
CA PRO A 67 3.01 -14.66 -30.26
C PRO A 67 3.47 -14.00 -31.55
N ALA A 68 4.79 -13.92 -31.73
CA ALA A 68 5.44 -13.45 -32.94
C ALA A 68 5.15 -14.41 -34.11
N CYS A 69 4.05 -14.17 -34.80
CA CYS A 69 3.74 -14.83 -36.06
C CYS A 69 4.48 -14.13 -37.20
N ARG A 70 5.65 -14.68 -37.54
CA ARG A 70 6.26 -14.85 -38.87
C ARG A 70 5.71 -13.98 -40.02
N THR A 71 6.59 -13.20 -40.68
CA THR A 71 7.34 -13.56 -41.91
C THR A 71 8.23 -12.40 -42.38
N PRO A 72 9.43 -12.63 -42.93
CA PRO A 72 10.15 -11.62 -43.70
C PRO A 72 9.70 -11.69 -45.17
N VAL A 73 9.34 -10.54 -45.77
CA VAL A 73 9.33 -10.43 -47.23
C VAL A 73 10.38 -9.40 -47.62
N SER A 74 11.45 -9.92 -48.19
CA SER A 74 12.47 -9.22 -48.95
C SER A 74 11.82 -8.60 -50.20
N GLY A 75 12.17 -7.36 -50.51
CA GLY A 75 11.71 -6.69 -51.73
C GLY A 75 12.40 -5.35 -51.93
N SER A 76 13.64 -5.40 -52.43
CA SER A 76 14.35 -4.26 -53.03
C SER A 76 13.78 -3.95 -54.42
N ALA A 77 13.54 -2.68 -54.71
CA ALA A 77 13.81 -2.00 -55.98
C ALA A 77 13.54 -0.50 -55.82
#